data_AF-A0AAJ2ACV6-F1
#
_entry.id   AF-A0AAJ2ACV6-F1
#
_cell.length_a   1.000
_cell.length_b   1.000
_cell.length_c   1.000
_cell.angle_alpha   90.00
_cell.angle_beta   90.00
_cell.angle_gamma   90.00
#
_symmetry.space_group_name_H-M   'P 1'
#
loop_
_entity.id
_entity.type
_entity.pdbx_description
1 polymer ?
#
loop_
_entity_poly.entity_id
_entity_poly.type
_entity_poly.pdbx_seq_one_letter_code
_entity_poly.pdbx_strand_id
1 'polypeptide(L)'
;MTTVLIVALVFAVLMCIGLALLCYYLLAKMDRNFKCQEYLWKHEHAERAEKDQYLSGVLAVLNTNVGGISKRISESAEVAEALHMHAPEVFKKCNGLAYWLHANDQFLSRLYAKAANGISHDHQWRIAEWEKSGRDEVFRRIYKSAGLTVPSFMSDGAKSDDQAAIA
;
A
#
# COMPACT_ATOMS: atom_id res chain seq x y z
N MET A 1 -5.06 -71.98 36.52
CA MET A 1 -4.86 -71.56 35.11
C MET A 1 -6.02 -70.69 34.59
N THR A 2 -7.27 -71.03 34.88
CA THR A 2 -8.47 -70.25 34.47
C THR A 2 -8.51 -68.82 35.02
N THR A 3 -8.17 -68.61 36.30
CA THR A 3 -8.15 -67.28 36.93
C THR A 3 -7.14 -66.33 36.29
N VAL A 4 -5.94 -66.83 35.95
CA VAL A 4 -4.89 -66.05 35.28
C VAL A 4 -5.32 -65.63 33.87
N LEU A 5 -5.99 -66.52 33.14
CA LEU A 5 -6.54 -66.22 31.81
C LEU A 5 -7.65 -65.16 31.87
N ILE A 6 -8.54 -65.24 32.87
CA ILE A 6 -9.60 -64.25 33.07
C ILE A 6 -9.00 -62.88 33.39
N VAL A 7 -8.03 -62.81 34.31
CA VAL A 7 -7.35 -61.55 34.67
C VAL A 7 -6.64 -60.95 33.46
N ALA A 8 -5.90 -61.74 32.68
CA ALA A 8 -5.22 -61.27 31.48
C ALA A 8 -6.21 -60.72 30.44
N LEU A 9 -7.37 -61.38 30.26
CA LEU A 9 -8.40 -60.94 29.33
C LEU A 9 -9.04 -59.62 29.77
N VAL A 10 -9.32 -59.46 31.07
CA VAL A 10 -9.83 -58.20 31.61
C VAL A 10 -8.84 -57.05 31.40
N PHE A 11 -7.55 -57.27 31.67
CA PHE A 11 -6.51 -56.26 31.41
C PHE A 11 -6.41 -55.92 29.92
N ALA A 12 -6.46 -56.91 29.03
CA ALA A 12 -6.44 -56.67 27.58
C ALA A 12 -7.64 -55.83 27.13
N VAL A 13 -8.85 -56.14 27.60
CA VAL A 13 -10.06 -55.38 27.29
C VAL A 13 -9.96 -53.94 27.81
N LEU A 14 -9.48 -53.73 29.05
CA LEU A 14 -9.30 -52.40 29.60
C LEU A 14 -8.26 -51.58 28.83
N MET A 15 -7.16 -52.21 28.39
CA MET A 15 -6.16 -51.57 27.53
C MET A 15 -6.74 -51.19 26.16
N CYS A 16 -7.54 -52.06 25.54
CA CYS A 16 -8.22 -51.76 24.29
C CYS A 16 -9.20 -50.59 24.43
N ILE A 17 -9.98 -50.56 25.53
CA ILE A 17 -10.90 -49.44 25.81
C ILE A 17 -10.12 -48.15 26.03
N GLY A 18 -9.04 -48.19 26.83
CA GLY A 18 -8.18 -47.03 27.08
C GLY A 18 -7.55 -46.47 25.80
N LEU A 19 -7.06 -47.35 24.92
CA LEU A 19 -6.52 -46.97 23.62
C LEU A 19 -7.61 -46.39 22.71
N ALA A 20 -8.80 -46.99 22.67
CA ALA A 20 -9.91 -46.47 21.87
C ALA A 20 -10.33 -45.07 22.33
N LEU A 21 -10.42 -44.84 23.65
CA LEU A 21 -10.73 -43.53 24.23
C LEU A 21 -9.64 -42.50 23.94
N LEU A 22 -8.36 -42.90 24.05
CA LEU A 22 -7.23 -42.02 23.75
C LEU A 22 -7.22 -41.65 22.25
N CYS A 23 -7.40 -42.62 21.37
CA CYS A 23 -7.52 -42.39 19.92
C CYS A 23 -8.69 -41.45 19.61
N TYR A 24 -9.87 -41.68 20.19
CA TYR A 24 -11.02 -40.81 20.04
C TYR A 24 -10.72 -39.37 20.49
N TYR A 25 -10.10 -39.20 21.66
CA TYR A 25 -9.75 -37.88 22.17
C TYR A 25 -8.74 -37.15 21.27
N LEU A 26 -7.70 -37.86 20.80
CA LEU A 26 -6.69 -37.29 19.91
C LEU A 26 -7.30 -36.88 18.56
N LEU A 27 -8.16 -37.73 17.97
CA LEU A 27 -8.86 -37.40 16.74
C LEU A 27 -9.80 -36.19 16.92
N ALA A 28 -10.58 -36.15 18.00
CA ALA A 28 -11.46 -35.02 18.32
C ALA A 28 -10.69 -33.72 18.59
N LYS A 29 -9.46 -33.81 19.10
CA LYS A 29 -8.57 -32.65 19.28
C LYS A 29 -8.00 -32.17 17.94
N MET A 30 -7.55 -33.09 17.09
CA MET A 30 -7.05 -32.76 15.75
C MET A 30 -8.14 -32.13 14.88
N ASP A 31 -9.35 -32.68 14.89
CA ASP A 31 -10.50 -32.14 14.14
C ASP A 31 -10.84 -30.70 14.56
N ARG A 32 -10.83 -30.42 15.88
CA ARG A 32 -11.04 -29.06 16.40
C ARG A 32 -9.94 -28.09 15.96
N ASN A 33 -8.68 -28.50 16.02
CA ASN A 33 -7.57 -27.68 15.58
C ASN A 33 -7.64 -27.39 14.08
N PHE A 34 -7.98 -28.40 13.28
CA PHE A 34 -8.14 -28.25 11.83
C PHE A 34 -9.27 -27.29 11.49
N LYS A 35 -10.43 -27.42 12.13
CA LYS A 35 -11.56 -26.50 11.95
C LYS A 35 -11.23 -25.06 12.36
N CYS A 36 -10.50 -24.88 13.46
CA CYS A 36 -10.05 -23.56 13.91
C CYS A 36 -9.08 -22.94 12.89
N GLN A 37 -8.12 -23.72 12.40
CA GLN A 37 -7.15 -23.27 11.40
C GLN A 37 -7.84 -22.94 10.06
N GLU A 38 -8.78 -23.77 9.62
CA GLU A 38 -9.56 -23.52 8.40
C GLU A 38 -10.41 -22.25 8.53
N TYR A 39 -11.02 -22.02 9.71
CA TYR A 39 -11.79 -20.81 9.98
C TYR A 39 -10.90 -19.56 9.93
N LEU A 40 -9.75 -19.59 10.61
CA LEU A 40 -8.80 -18.48 10.61
C LEU A 40 -8.27 -18.20 9.20
N TRP A 41 -7.91 -19.25 8.46
CA TRP A 41 -7.46 -19.12 7.07
C TRP A 41 -8.54 -18.50 6.19
N LYS A 42 -9.79 -18.98 6.26
CA LYS A 42 -10.91 -18.40 5.50
C LYS A 42 -11.15 -16.93 5.85
N HIS A 43 -11.10 -16.58 7.14
CA HIS A 43 -11.28 -15.21 7.57
C HIS A 43 -10.15 -14.30 7.07
N GLU A 44 -8.91 -14.74 7.18
CA GLU A 44 -7.74 -13.99 6.70
C GLU A 44 -7.77 -13.83 5.17
N HIS A 45 -8.14 -14.87 4.43
CA HIS A 45 -8.29 -14.78 2.96
C HIS A 45 -9.44 -13.89 2.54
N ALA A 46 -10.57 -13.91 3.25
CA ALA A 46 -11.69 -13.02 2.97
C ALA A 46 -11.29 -11.55 3.21
N GLU A 47 -10.61 -11.26 4.31
CA GLU A 47 -10.12 -9.91 4.62
C GLU A 47 -9.08 -9.43 3.60
N ARG A 48 -8.16 -10.31 3.17
CA ARG A 48 -7.20 -10.00 2.10
C ARG A 48 -7.92 -9.74 0.78
N ALA A 49 -8.87 -10.59 0.39
CA ALA A 49 -9.62 -10.43 -0.85
C ALA A 49 -10.43 -9.12 -0.89
N GLU A 50 -11.03 -8.71 0.24
CA GLU A 50 -11.73 -7.43 0.34
C GLU A 50 -10.76 -6.24 0.17
N LYS A 51 -9.60 -6.28 0.82
CA LYS A 51 -8.56 -5.26 0.66
C LYS A 51 -8.04 -5.19 -0.78
N ASP A 52 -7.80 -6.34 -1.40
CA ASP A 52 -7.34 -6.43 -2.78
C ASP A 52 -8.40 -5.90 -3.75
N GLN A 53 -9.68 -6.20 -3.51
CA GLN A 53 -10.77 -5.67 -4.32
C GLN A 53 -10.86 -4.14 -4.20
N TYR A 54 -10.81 -3.60 -2.98
CA TYR A 54 -10.80 -2.15 -2.76
C TYR A 54 -9.62 -1.48 -3.46
N LEU A 55 -8.41 -2.03 -3.28
CA LEU A 55 -7.19 -1.52 -3.89
C LEU A 55 -7.30 -1.57 -5.42
N SER A 56 -7.77 -2.68 -5.98
CA SER A 56 -7.96 -2.83 -7.43
C SER A 56 -8.89 -1.77 -8.01
N GLY A 57 -9.95 -1.40 -7.29
CA GLY A 57 -10.87 -0.32 -7.68
C GLY A 57 -10.18 1.05 -7.71
N VAL A 58 -9.37 1.36 -6.68
CA VAL A 58 -8.57 2.59 -6.64
C VAL A 58 -7.55 2.61 -7.80
N LEU A 59 -6.89 1.49 -8.06
CA LEU A 59 -5.91 1.37 -9.14
C LEU A 59 -6.55 1.50 -10.53
N ALA A 60 -7.74 0.94 -10.72
CA ALA A 60 -8.50 1.12 -11.94
C ALA A 60 -8.76 2.61 -12.20
N VAL A 61 -9.24 3.36 -11.20
CA VAL A 61 -9.49 4.81 -11.32
C VAL A 61 -8.21 5.59 -11.66
N LEU A 62 -7.07 5.21 -11.09
CA LEU A 62 -5.78 5.85 -11.39
C LEU A 62 -5.33 5.61 -12.84
N ASN A 63 -5.72 4.48 -13.45
CA ASN A 63 -5.26 4.08 -14.78
C ASN A 63 -6.26 4.33 -15.92
N THR A 64 -7.57 4.24 -15.69
CA THR A 64 -8.59 4.21 -16.75
C THR A 64 -9.15 5.56 -17.15
N ASN A 65 -8.91 6.62 -16.36
CA ASN A 65 -9.36 7.96 -16.70
C ASN A 65 -8.55 8.54 -17.88
N VAL A 66 -9.14 9.44 -18.67
CA VAL A 66 -8.47 10.06 -19.84
C VAL A 66 -7.14 10.68 -19.42
N GLY A 67 -6.03 10.12 -19.92
CA GLY A 67 -4.66 10.50 -19.60
C GLY A 67 -4.03 9.76 -18.41
N GLY A 68 -4.84 9.13 -17.55
CA GLY A 68 -4.40 8.48 -16.32
C GLY A 68 -3.76 9.44 -15.33
N ILE A 69 -3.49 8.94 -14.12
CA ILE A 69 -2.77 9.67 -13.07
C ILE A 69 -1.42 10.20 -13.57
N SER A 70 -0.78 9.46 -14.47
CA SER A 70 0.51 9.80 -15.03
C SER A 70 0.52 11.09 -15.86
N LYS A 71 -0.53 11.34 -16.63
CA LYS A 71 -0.66 12.62 -17.36
C LYS A 71 -1.06 13.74 -16.40
N ARG A 72 -1.97 13.45 -15.47
CA ARG A 72 -2.46 14.43 -14.48
C ARG A 72 -1.35 14.98 -13.57
N ILE A 73 -0.33 14.18 -13.28
CA ILE A 73 0.84 14.64 -12.53
C ILE A 73 1.57 15.76 -13.29
N SER A 74 1.88 15.55 -14.57
CA SER A 74 2.61 16.55 -15.36
C SER A 74 1.80 17.80 -15.68
N GLU A 75 0.47 17.69 -15.79
CA GLU A 75 -0.42 18.81 -16.16
C GLU A 75 -0.29 20.01 -15.22
N SER A 76 -0.11 19.80 -13.92
CA SER A 76 0.00 20.93 -12.96
C SER A 76 1.26 21.76 -13.21
N ALA A 77 2.40 21.12 -13.46
CA ALA A 77 3.65 21.78 -13.79
C ALA A 77 3.63 22.40 -15.20
N GLU A 78 3.06 21.71 -16.19
CA GLU A 78 2.92 22.22 -17.55
C GLU A 78 2.04 23.47 -17.61
N VAL A 79 0.90 23.47 -16.92
CA VAL A 79 0.02 24.64 -16.80
C VAL A 79 0.74 25.77 -16.10
N ALA A 80 1.47 25.48 -15.02
CA ALA A 80 2.23 26.48 -14.30
C ALA A 80 3.30 27.14 -15.17
N GLU A 81 4.03 26.34 -15.95
CA GLU A 81 5.07 26.81 -16.87
C GLU A 81 4.48 27.61 -18.05
N ALA A 82 3.39 27.14 -18.65
CA ALA A 82 2.70 27.86 -19.72
C ALA A 82 2.17 29.22 -19.24
N LEU A 83 1.57 29.28 -18.04
CA LEU A 83 1.12 30.54 -17.45
C LEU A 83 2.30 31.46 -17.14
N HIS A 84 3.40 30.91 -16.64
CA HIS A 84 4.58 31.71 -16.33
C HIS A 84 5.19 32.32 -17.61
N MET A 85 5.16 31.58 -18.72
CA MET A 85 5.69 32.03 -20.00
C MET A 85 4.79 33.04 -20.72
N HIS A 86 3.47 32.81 -20.71
CA HIS A 86 2.53 33.57 -21.55
C HIS A 86 1.69 34.60 -20.79
N ALA A 87 1.50 34.44 -19.48
CA ALA A 87 0.65 35.30 -18.65
C ALA A 87 1.13 35.39 -17.18
N PRO A 88 2.40 35.78 -16.92
CA PRO A 88 2.99 35.75 -15.59
C PRO A 88 2.27 36.63 -14.55
N GLU A 89 1.56 37.66 -15.00
CA GLU A 89 0.74 38.53 -14.15
C GLU A 89 -0.42 37.80 -13.47
N VAL A 90 -0.87 36.66 -14.00
CA VAL A 90 -1.92 35.85 -13.39
C VAL A 90 -1.50 35.40 -11.99
N PHE A 91 -0.23 35.02 -11.79
CA PHE A 91 0.27 34.62 -10.48
C PHE A 91 0.34 35.78 -9.46
N LYS A 92 0.43 37.02 -9.93
CA LYS A 92 0.40 38.23 -9.08
C LYS A 92 -1.03 38.66 -8.74
N LYS A 93 -1.99 38.39 -9.64
CA LYS A 93 -3.41 38.69 -9.43
C LYS A 93 -4.09 37.60 -8.58
N CYS A 94 -3.67 36.36 -8.75
CA CYS A 94 -4.23 35.19 -8.09
C CYS A 94 -3.13 34.48 -7.28
N ASN A 95 -2.77 35.07 -6.14
CA ASN A 95 -1.69 34.57 -5.28
C ASN A 95 -1.84 33.10 -4.88
N GLY A 96 -3.08 32.59 -4.77
CA GLY A 96 -3.36 31.19 -4.45
C GLY A 96 -3.03 30.20 -5.56
N LEU A 97 -3.00 30.63 -6.82
CA LEU A 97 -2.92 29.72 -7.98
C LEU A 97 -1.59 28.95 -8.02
N ALA A 98 -0.48 29.63 -7.78
CA ALA A 98 0.84 28.98 -7.73
C ALA A 98 0.93 27.96 -6.58
N TYR A 99 0.26 28.21 -5.46
CA TYR A 99 0.18 27.27 -4.35
C TYR A 99 -0.71 26.07 -4.68
N TRP A 100 -1.85 26.28 -5.33
CA TRP A 100 -2.77 25.20 -5.71
C TRP A 100 -2.18 24.26 -6.75
N LEU A 101 -1.57 24.80 -7.82
CA LEU A 101 -0.93 23.99 -8.85
C LEU A 101 0.21 23.16 -8.26
N HIS A 102 1.04 23.78 -7.41
CA HIS A 102 2.14 23.08 -6.78
C HIS A 102 1.68 22.01 -5.77
N ALA A 103 0.67 22.32 -4.96
CA ALA A 103 0.08 21.35 -4.02
C ALA A 103 -0.52 20.14 -4.76
N ASN A 104 -1.19 20.37 -5.90
CA ASN A 104 -1.72 19.30 -6.74
C ASN A 104 -0.60 18.44 -7.36
N ASP A 105 0.46 19.05 -7.90
CA ASP A 105 1.62 18.32 -8.43
C ASP A 105 2.22 17.40 -7.36
N GLN A 106 2.46 17.93 -6.15
CA GLN A 106 3.01 17.15 -5.05
C GLN A 106 2.07 16.06 -4.55
N PHE A 107 0.79 16.38 -4.38
CA PHE A 107 -0.21 15.41 -3.93
C PHE A 107 -0.32 14.23 -4.89
N LEU A 108 -0.46 14.49 -6.19
CA LEU A 108 -0.59 13.44 -7.19
C LEU A 108 0.70 12.62 -7.34
N SER A 109 1.86 13.29 -7.28
CA SER A 109 3.17 12.61 -7.31
C SER A 109 3.33 11.65 -6.11
N ARG A 110 3.02 12.11 -4.89
CA ARG A 110 3.10 11.28 -3.67
C ARG A 110 2.07 10.16 -3.65
N LEU A 111 0.84 10.44 -4.09
CA LEU A 111 -0.22 9.45 -4.21
C LEU A 111 0.21 8.33 -5.16
N TYR A 112 0.76 8.70 -6.31
CA TYR A 112 1.22 7.72 -7.28
C TYR A 112 2.46 6.95 -6.82
N ALA A 113 3.42 7.60 -6.15
CA ALA A 113 4.57 6.92 -5.55
C ALA A 113 4.14 5.84 -4.56
N LYS A 114 3.15 6.15 -3.70
CA LYS A 114 2.59 5.15 -2.78
C LYS A 114 1.81 4.07 -3.49
N ALA A 115 1.07 4.41 -4.55
CA ALA A 115 0.30 3.44 -5.30
C ALA A 115 1.20 2.50 -6.13
N ALA A 116 2.28 3.00 -6.75
CA ALA A 116 3.16 2.23 -7.63
C ALA A 116 3.87 1.06 -6.94
N ASN A 117 4.14 1.17 -5.63
CA ASN A 117 4.65 0.05 -4.82
C ASN A 117 3.71 -1.17 -4.84
N GLY A 118 2.43 -0.99 -5.18
CA GLY A 118 1.44 -2.06 -5.31
C GLY A 118 0.97 -2.36 -6.75
N ILE A 119 1.46 -1.67 -7.79
CA ILE A 119 0.88 -1.75 -9.16
C ILE A 119 1.76 -2.54 -10.13
N SER A 120 3.06 -2.23 -10.22
CA SER A 120 4.02 -2.95 -11.08
C SER A 120 5.39 -2.26 -11.07
N HIS A 121 6.46 -3.01 -11.40
CA HIS A 121 7.83 -2.52 -11.51
C HIS A 121 8.02 -1.45 -12.60
N ASP A 122 7.19 -1.46 -13.66
CA ASP A 122 7.24 -0.47 -14.75
C ASP A 122 6.83 0.94 -14.30
N HIS A 123 6.01 1.03 -13.25
CA HIS A 123 5.58 2.31 -12.70
C HIS A 123 6.66 2.98 -11.85
N GLN A 124 7.61 2.21 -11.29
CA GLN A 124 8.72 2.73 -10.50
C GLN A 124 9.71 3.55 -11.34
N TRP A 125 10.02 3.09 -12.56
CA TRP A 125 10.91 3.83 -13.46
C TRP A 125 10.35 5.21 -13.80
N ARG A 126 9.03 5.32 -14.02
CA ARG A 126 8.37 6.61 -14.29
C ARG A 126 8.41 7.58 -13.11
N ILE A 127 8.34 7.07 -11.88
CA ILE A 127 8.50 7.89 -10.67
C ILE A 127 9.92 8.44 -10.60
N ALA A 128 10.92 7.59 -10.83
CA ALA A 128 12.32 8.01 -10.83
C ALA A 128 12.61 9.07 -11.92
N GLU A 129 11.99 8.93 -13.09
CA GLU A 129 12.05 9.93 -14.18
C GLU A 129 11.45 11.28 -13.74
N TRP A 130 10.32 11.23 -13.02
CA TRP A 130 9.64 12.42 -12.53
C TRP A 130 10.37 13.13 -11.39
N GLU A 131 10.94 12.40 -10.44
CA GLU A 131 11.78 13.00 -9.40
C GLU A 131 13.00 13.71 -10.01
N LYS A 132 13.54 13.17 -11.11
CA LYS A 132 14.63 13.79 -11.86
C LYS A 132 14.23 14.99 -12.73
N SER A 133 12.94 15.13 -13.04
CA SER A 133 12.45 16.17 -13.97
C SER A 133 12.54 17.61 -13.45
N GLY A 134 12.89 17.81 -12.17
CA GLY A 134 13.15 19.14 -11.63
C GLY A 134 11.92 20.04 -11.55
N ARG A 135 10.70 19.47 -11.48
CA ARG A 135 9.43 20.22 -11.41
C ARG A 135 9.36 21.22 -10.25
N ASP A 136 10.00 20.89 -9.13
CA ASP A 136 10.11 21.82 -7.99
C ASP A 136 10.80 23.13 -8.36
N GLU A 137 11.76 23.10 -9.31
CA GLU A 137 12.42 24.30 -9.80
C GLU A 137 11.47 25.19 -10.60
N VAL A 138 10.52 24.60 -11.35
CA VAL A 138 9.49 25.37 -12.07
C VAL A 138 8.70 26.21 -11.07
N PHE A 139 8.21 25.61 -9.99
CA PHE A 139 7.45 26.33 -8.97
C PHE A 139 8.30 27.33 -8.18
N ARG A 140 9.58 27.01 -7.90
CA ARG A 140 10.51 27.93 -7.25
C ARG A 140 10.74 29.20 -8.07
N ARG A 141 10.92 29.09 -9.39
CA ARG A 141 11.02 30.23 -10.30
C ARG A 141 9.74 31.07 -10.30
N ILE A 142 8.58 30.41 -10.35
CA ILE A 142 7.27 31.08 -10.33
C ILE A 142 7.11 31.88 -9.04
N TYR A 143 7.35 31.28 -7.87
CA TYR A 143 7.25 31.97 -6.59
C TYR A 143 8.15 33.20 -6.53
N LYS A 144 9.41 33.06 -6.93
CA LYS A 144 10.38 34.17 -6.98
C LYS A 144 9.90 35.29 -7.90
N SER A 145 9.41 34.96 -9.10
CA SER A 145 8.96 35.94 -10.09
C SER A 145 7.68 36.69 -9.68
N ALA A 146 6.82 36.03 -8.91
CA ALA A 146 5.57 36.57 -8.41
C ALA A 146 5.73 37.31 -7.08
N GLY A 147 6.91 37.25 -6.45
CA GLY A 147 7.15 37.82 -5.11
C GLY A 147 6.45 37.03 -4.00
N LEU A 148 6.18 35.74 -4.24
CA LEU A 148 5.52 34.83 -3.30
C LEU A 148 6.54 34.09 -2.44
N THR A 149 6.14 33.76 -1.22
CA THR A 149 6.95 32.98 -0.29
C THR A 149 6.95 31.51 -0.72
N VAL A 150 8.13 30.89 -0.76
CA VAL A 150 8.27 29.45 -1.03
C VAL A 150 7.73 28.67 0.19
N PRO A 151 6.83 27.70 0.00
CA PRO A 151 6.31 26.91 1.12
C PRO A 151 7.38 26.06 1.81
N SER A 152 7.29 25.92 3.15
CA SER A 152 8.28 25.20 3.96
C SER A 152 8.37 23.70 3.66
N PHE A 153 7.28 23.08 3.20
CA PHE A 153 7.26 21.64 2.88
C PHE A 153 8.16 21.25 1.68
N MET A 154 8.77 22.21 0.99
CA MET A 154 9.89 21.96 0.05
C MET A 154 11.21 21.58 0.76
N SER A 155 11.41 21.86 2.06
CA SER A 155 12.68 21.55 2.74
C SER A 155 12.82 20.10 3.17
N ASP A 156 11.70 19.39 3.33
CA ASP A 156 11.67 18.10 4.04
C ASP A 156 11.76 16.89 3.11
N GLY A 157 11.52 17.07 1.80
CA GLY A 157 11.64 16.00 0.80
C GLY A 157 13.08 15.60 0.47
N ALA A 158 14.07 16.44 0.76
CA ALA A 158 15.48 16.19 0.43
C ALA A 158 16.26 15.45 1.54
N LYS A 159 15.65 15.15 2.69
CA LYS A 159 16.34 14.54 3.86
C LYS A 159 15.85 13.15 4.26
N SER A 160 14.81 12.63 3.60
CA SER A 160 14.14 11.39 4.00
C SER A 160 14.90 10.11 3.60
N ASP A 161 15.60 10.11 2.46
CA ASP A 161 15.98 8.84 1.83
C ASP A 161 17.44 8.42 2.04
N ASP A 162 18.29 9.33 2.55
CA ASP A 162 19.71 9.03 2.86
C ASP A 162 19.92 8.45 4.28
N GLN A 163 18.90 8.41 5.14
CA GLN A 163 19.05 7.89 6.51
C GLN A 163 18.61 6.42 6.67
N ALA A 164 18.09 5.77 5.63
CA ALA A 164 17.68 4.36 5.68
C ALA A 164 18.75 3.36 5.21
N ALA A 165 19.92 3.83 4.74
CA ALA A 165 20.98 2.97 4.20
C ALA A 165 22.15 2.71 5.16
N ILE A 166 22.09 3.16 6.42
CA ILE A 166 23.09 2.85 7.44
C ILE A 166 22.39 2.43 8.74
N ALA A 167 22.00 1.15 8.80
CA ALA A 167 21.77 0.42 10.04
C ALA A 167 22.00 -1.08 9.78
#